data_AF-A0A522I0U9-F1
#
_entry.id   AF-A0A522I0U9-F1
#
_cell.length_a   1.000
_cell.length_b   1.000
_cell.length_c   1.000
_cell.angle_alpha   90.00
_cell.angle_beta   90.00
_cell.angle_gamma   90.00
#
_symmetry.space_group_name_H-M   'P 1'
#
loop_
_entity.id
_entity.type
_entity.pdbx_description
1 polymer ?
#
loop_
_entity_poly.entity_id
_entity_poly.type
_entity_poly.pdbx_seq_one_letter_code
_entity_poly.pdbx_strand_id
1 'polypeptide(L)'
;YAALPQMRLLTYQMPDELLAIASGGEFDEFDLNAFFEASGTGVDARFKHKDDVQKWLDIIRGGYAAQSLQYLKTGTKPPLPYSDVRLLPYLQHSFWFLPNVAACHAMANLLAERHNTFWRDYKVVVAAGPAAGIGLAALPPVRRAIGGGFDSKTITLSCGKLTTGVTVPQWSAILMLRNLQSPETYFQAAFRVQSPWLIRNPEGDDPNHEEILKPVCFVFDFAPTRALRQLSEYGIKLSPGEPNPENAVKDLVAFLPVLAYADGRMVQIDAGGILDIAMAGTSATLLARKWESALLVNVDNRTLQRVLDNPDAMAAVERIEGWRALGDHVIETIINQSDKIKKLKDKAKAKDKGLTDKEKKQLSKEEKEFRSKRKLVQEKLIKFATRIPAFMYLTDFRENTLEDVITRLEPGLFQTVTGLTVQDFDLLVRLRVFNTELMNAAVFAFRRYEDASLRYTGIDSHEGLQSYGLYNTVVAKEEPAGYEV
;
A
#
# COMPACT_ATOMS: atom_id res chain seq x y z
N TYR A 1 7.95 -17.22 22.11
CA TYR A 1 7.62 -16.94 20.69
C TYR A 1 8.29 -17.88 19.70
N ALA A 2 9.17 -18.82 20.10
CA ALA A 2 9.88 -19.72 19.17
C ALA A 2 8.95 -20.55 18.25
N ALA A 3 7.78 -20.95 18.76
CA ALA A 3 6.79 -21.71 17.99
C ALA A 3 6.15 -20.92 16.83
N LEU A 4 6.23 -19.58 16.82
CA LEU A 4 5.71 -18.78 15.72
C LEU A 4 6.77 -18.75 14.59
N PRO A 5 6.47 -19.27 13.39
CA PRO A 5 7.39 -19.25 12.27
C PRO A 5 7.79 -17.82 11.91
N GLN A 6 9.07 -17.61 11.62
CA GLN A 6 9.52 -16.39 10.98
C GLN A 6 8.85 -16.29 9.60
N MET A 7 8.22 -15.17 9.29
CA MET A 7 7.64 -14.95 7.96
C MET A 7 8.65 -14.25 7.07
N ARG A 8 8.75 -14.63 5.80
CA ARG A 8 9.60 -13.97 4.79
C ARG A 8 8.78 -13.63 3.56
N LEU A 9 8.86 -12.39 3.11
CA LEU A 9 8.22 -11.93 1.88
C LEU A 9 9.25 -11.96 0.74
N LEU A 10 9.00 -12.77 -0.29
CA LEU A 10 9.82 -12.86 -1.48
C LEU A 10 9.05 -12.26 -2.65
N THR A 11 9.58 -11.18 -3.21
CA THR A 11 9.00 -10.50 -4.36
C THR A 11 9.80 -10.80 -5.63
N TYR A 12 9.09 -11.06 -6.73
CA TYR A 12 9.71 -11.39 -8.01
C TYR A 12 9.19 -10.46 -9.08
N GLN A 13 10.10 -9.78 -9.78
CA GLN A 13 9.76 -9.09 -11.01
C GLN A 13 9.44 -10.12 -12.10
N MET A 14 8.27 -9.99 -12.70
CA MET A 14 7.86 -10.81 -13.84
C MET A 14 8.63 -10.39 -15.10
N PRO A 15 8.96 -11.32 -16.02
CA PRO A 15 9.59 -10.97 -17.28
C PRO A 15 8.74 -10.00 -18.10
N ASP A 16 9.39 -9.09 -18.84
CA ASP A 16 8.72 -8.03 -19.62
C ASP A 16 7.66 -8.55 -20.60
N GLU A 17 7.87 -9.75 -21.16
CA GLU A 17 6.90 -10.40 -22.05
C GLU A 17 5.55 -10.70 -21.37
N LEU A 18 5.55 -10.97 -20.05
CA LEU A 18 4.33 -11.19 -19.29
C LEU A 18 3.74 -9.87 -18.79
N LEU A 19 4.58 -8.85 -18.55
CA LEU A 19 4.13 -7.51 -18.16
C LEU A 19 3.28 -6.85 -19.25
N ALA A 20 3.64 -7.02 -20.52
CA ALA A 20 2.93 -6.41 -21.67
C ALA A 20 1.45 -6.84 -21.79
N ILE A 21 1.05 -7.94 -21.14
CA ILE A 21 -0.29 -8.52 -21.22
C ILE A 21 -1.23 -7.90 -20.19
N ALA A 22 -0.66 -7.37 -19.10
CA ALA A 22 -1.40 -6.86 -17.95
C ALA A 22 -0.79 -5.58 -17.37
N SER A 23 -0.25 -4.71 -18.22
CA SER A 23 0.05 -3.32 -17.84
C SER A 23 -1.26 -2.55 -17.73
N GLY A 24 -1.73 -2.32 -16.50
CA GLY A 24 -3.02 -1.69 -16.25
C GLY A 24 -3.10 -1.05 -14.87
N GLY A 25 -3.44 0.25 -14.83
CA GLY A 25 -3.64 1.01 -13.59
C GLY A 25 -3.06 2.41 -13.68
N GLU A 26 -3.29 3.22 -12.63
CA GLU A 26 -2.73 4.60 -12.54
C GLU A 26 -1.18 4.62 -12.52
N PHE A 27 -0.57 3.52 -12.07
CA PHE A 27 0.86 3.42 -11.71
C PHE A 27 1.71 2.60 -12.71
N ASP A 28 1.18 2.24 -13.88
CA ASP A 28 1.86 1.37 -14.87
C ASP A 28 2.39 0.04 -14.26
N GLU A 29 1.62 -0.50 -13.31
CA GLU A 29 1.95 -1.72 -12.55
C GLU A 29 1.36 -2.97 -13.24
N PHE A 30 1.98 -4.12 -12.98
CA PHE A 30 1.47 -5.43 -13.40
C PHE A 30 0.17 -5.80 -12.66
N ASP A 31 -0.93 -5.90 -13.40
CA ASP A 31 -2.24 -6.24 -12.87
C ASP A 31 -2.44 -7.77 -12.79
N LEU A 32 -2.31 -8.34 -11.58
CA LEU A 32 -2.55 -9.77 -11.36
C LEU A 32 -4.00 -10.20 -11.61
N ASN A 33 -4.98 -9.30 -11.42
CA ASN A 33 -6.38 -9.64 -11.68
C ASN A 33 -6.64 -9.77 -13.19
N ALA A 34 -6.01 -8.93 -14.00
CA ALA A 34 -6.07 -9.03 -15.46
C ALA A 34 -5.28 -10.25 -15.96
N PHE A 35 -4.06 -10.46 -15.44
CA PHE A 35 -3.23 -11.60 -15.84
C PHE A 35 -3.90 -12.95 -15.54
N PHE A 36 -4.51 -13.10 -14.35
CA PHE A 36 -5.27 -14.29 -13.95
C PHE A 36 -6.77 -14.18 -14.25
N GLU A 37 -7.17 -13.36 -15.22
CA GLU A 37 -8.57 -13.25 -15.65
C GLU A 37 -9.05 -14.59 -16.21
N ALA A 38 -10.21 -15.05 -15.73
CA ALA A 38 -10.79 -16.33 -16.10
C ALA A 38 -12.32 -16.24 -16.18
N SER A 39 -12.88 -17.10 -17.03
CA SER A 39 -14.32 -17.23 -17.23
C SER A 39 -14.74 -18.70 -17.20
N GLY A 40 -16.05 -18.97 -17.12
CA GLY A 40 -16.60 -20.32 -17.00
C GLY A 40 -16.72 -20.82 -15.56
N THR A 41 -17.20 -22.06 -15.41
CA THR A 41 -17.51 -22.67 -14.11
C THR A 41 -16.97 -24.10 -14.03
N GLY A 42 -16.49 -24.51 -12.86
CA GLY A 42 -16.02 -25.87 -12.63
C GLY A 42 -15.00 -26.35 -13.66
N VAL A 43 -15.28 -27.47 -14.32
CA VAL A 43 -14.40 -28.09 -15.33
C VAL A 43 -14.29 -27.27 -16.62
N ASP A 44 -15.23 -26.37 -16.88
CA ASP A 44 -15.25 -25.51 -18.07
C ASP A 44 -14.55 -24.16 -17.84
N ALA A 45 -14.10 -23.89 -16.61
CA ALA A 45 -13.40 -22.66 -16.29
C ALA A 45 -12.03 -22.61 -16.97
N ARG A 46 -11.70 -21.49 -17.62
CA ARG A 46 -10.47 -21.28 -18.39
C ARG A 46 -9.93 -19.87 -18.18
N PHE A 47 -8.61 -19.74 -18.18
CA PHE A 47 -7.95 -18.45 -18.23
C PHE A 47 -8.11 -17.82 -19.61
N LYS A 48 -8.30 -16.51 -19.63
CA LYS A 48 -8.25 -15.72 -20.87
C LYS A 48 -6.84 -15.72 -21.47
N HIS A 49 -5.82 -15.62 -20.62
CA HIS A 49 -4.39 -15.64 -20.98
C HIS A 49 -3.75 -16.99 -20.61
N LYS A 50 -4.37 -18.11 -21.03
CA LYS A 50 -3.96 -19.46 -20.60
C LYS A 50 -2.48 -19.76 -20.87
N ASP A 51 -1.98 -19.43 -22.06
CA ASP A 51 -0.61 -19.75 -22.45
C ASP A 51 0.41 -18.96 -21.60
N ASP A 52 0.09 -17.73 -21.23
CA ASP A 52 0.95 -16.89 -20.40
C ASP A 52 0.93 -17.33 -18.92
N VAL A 53 -0.22 -17.78 -18.42
CA VAL A 53 -0.31 -18.43 -17.11
C VAL A 53 0.48 -19.74 -17.10
N GLN A 54 0.47 -20.50 -18.20
CA GLN A 54 1.31 -21.71 -18.33
C GLN A 54 2.81 -21.35 -18.29
N LYS A 55 3.24 -20.32 -19.04
CA LYS A 55 4.63 -19.82 -18.96
C LYS A 55 4.99 -19.41 -17.54
N TRP A 56 4.08 -18.75 -16.81
CA TRP A 56 4.29 -18.41 -15.41
C TRP A 56 4.46 -19.66 -14.52
N LEU A 57 3.67 -20.72 -14.73
CA LEU A 57 3.86 -22.01 -14.03
C LEU A 57 5.24 -22.63 -14.33
N ASP A 58 5.78 -22.42 -15.52
CA ASP A 58 7.13 -22.88 -15.88
C ASP A 58 8.21 -22.00 -15.23
N ILE A 59 7.98 -20.68 -15.16
CA ILE A 59 8.86 -19.73 -14.47
C ILE A 59 8.99 -20.08 -12.99
N ILE A 60 7.90 -20.28 -12.24
CA ILE A 60 8.00 -20.56 -10.80
C ILE A 60 8.67 -21.91 -10.48
N ARG A 61 8.83 -22.77 -11.50
CA ARG A 61 9.56 -24.04 -11.45
C ARG A 61 10.99 -23.93 -12.01
N GLY A 62 11.44 -22.75 -12.41
CA GLY A 62 12.77 -22.53 -12.99
C GLY A 62 12.95 -23.15 -14.38
N GLY A 63 11.85 -23.44 -15.09
CA GLY A 63 11.82 -24.04 -16.43
C GLY A 63 11.86 -23.02 -17.58
N TYR A 64 12.05 -21.74 -17.29
CA TYR A 64 11.97 -20.67 -18.29
C TYR A 64 13.30 -20.51 -19.04
N ALA A 65 13.29 -20.67 -20.37
CA ALA A 65 14.50 -20.70 -21.18
C ALA A 65 15.32 -19.40 -21.12
N ALA A 66 14.67 -18.23 -21.03
CA ALA A 66 15.40 -16.96 -20.92
C ALA A 66 16.12 -16.80 -19.57
N GLN A 67 15.65 -17.47 -18.50
CA GLN A 67 16.38 -17.53 -17.22
C GLN A 67 17.66 -18.37 -17.33
N SER A 68 17.70 -19.38 -18.21
CA SER A 68 18.92 -20.14 -18.48
C SER A 68 20.02 -19.24 -19.08
N LEU A 69 19.65 -18.27 -19.92
CA LEU A 69 20.60 -17.26 -20.44
C LEU A 69 21.06 -16.28 -19.35
N GLN A 70 20.17 -15.90 -18.44
CA GLN A 70 20.52 -15.04 -17.31
C GLN A 70 21.45 -15.75 -16.32
N TYR A 71 21.21 -17.04 -16.05
CA TYR A 71 22.10 -17.90 -15.28
C TYR A 71 23.52 -17.98 -15.87
N LEU A 72 23.64 -18.05 -17.21
CA LEU A 72 24.95 -18.02 -17.87
C LEU A 72 25.69 -16.70 -17.63
N LYS A 73 24.97 -15.58 -17.41
CA LYS A 73 25.57 -14.26 -17.15
C LYS A 73 25.95 -14.05 -15.68
N THR A 74 25.11 -14.51 -14.74
CA THR A 74 25.28 -14.23 -13.30
C THR A 74 25.87 -15.39 -12.50
N GLY A 75 25.90 -16.60 -13.06
CA GLY A 75 26.38 -17.81 -12.39
C GLY A 75 25.46 -18.35 -11.28
N THR A 76 24.35 -17.66 -10.97
CA THR A 76 23.43 -18.03 -9.89
C THR A 76 21.99 -18.13 -10.38
N LYS A 77 21.30 -19.24 -10.05
CA LYS A 77 19.89 -19.41 -10.41
C LYS A 77 19.00 -18.58 -9.48
N PRO A 78 17.91 -17.97 -10.00
CA PRO A 78 16.90 -17.32 -9.16
C PRO A 78 16.30 -18.31 -8.15
N PRO A 79 16.11 -17.91 -6.88
CA PRO A 79 15.51 -18.77 -5.88
C PRO A 79 13.98 -18.78 -6.05
N LEU A 80 13.49 -19.48 -7.07
CA LEU A 80 12.06 -19.55 -7.38
C LEU A 80 11.36 -20.61 -6.53
N PRO A 81 10.07 -20.41 -6.18
CA PRO A 81 9.36 -21.24 -5.21
C PRO A 81 9.56 -22.74 -5.47
N TYR A 82 9.15 -23.24 -6.63
CA TYR A 82 9.14 -24.68 -6.94
C TYR A 82 10.44 -25.17 -7.62
N SER A 83 11.56 -24.48 -7.41
CA SER A 83 12.86 -24.88 -7.98
C SER A 83 14.03 -24.81 -7.00
N ASP A 84 13.99 -23.88 -6.04
CA ASP A 84 15.10 -23.69 -5.10
C ASP A 84 15.00 -24.71 -3.96
N VAL A 85 16.08 -25.48 -3.76
CA VAL A 85 16.18 -26.52 -2.73
C VAL A 85 15.91 -26.01 -1.31
N ARG A 86 16.10 -24.71 -1.04
CA ARG A 86 15.82 -24.08 0.26
C ARG A 86 14.33 -23.79 0.45
N LEU A 87 13.56 -23.68 -0.63
CA LEU A 87 12.13 -23.35 -0.61
C LEU A 87 11.25 -24.60 -0.75
N LEU A 88 11.72 -25.63 -1.47
CA LEU A 88 10.97 -26.86 -1.72
C LEU A 88 10.37 -27.52 -0.46
N PRO A 89 11.08 -27.62 0.70
CA PRO A 89 10.50 -28.20 1.91
C PRO A 89 9.23 -27.46 2.41
N TYR A 90 9.14 -26.15 2.17
CA TYR A 90 8.04 -25.30 2.63
C TYR A 90 6.89 -25.19 1.62
N LEU A 91 7.00 -25.87 0.48
CA LEU A 91 5.99 -25.89 -0.57
C LEU A 91 5.23 -27.21 -0.64
N GLN A 92 5.39 -28.09 0.34
CA GLN A 92 4.59 -29.29 0.48
C GLN A 92 3.09 -28.96 0.61
N HIS A 93 2.76 -27.95 1.44
CA HIS A 93 1.41 -27.43 1.58
C HIS A 93 1.40 -25.93 1.36
N SER A 94 0.80 -25.51 0.25
CA SER A 94 0.74 -24.10 -0.15
C SER A 94 -0.70 -23.61 -0.31
N PHE A 95 -0.89 -22.31 -0.10
CA PHE A 95 -2.15 -21.60 -0.30
C PHE A 95 -1.97 -20.60 -1.46
N TRP A 96 -2.77 -20.69 -2.51
CA TRP A 96 -2.68 -19.77 -3.65
C TRP A 96 -3.91 -18.88 -3.64
N PHE A 97 -3.69 -17.56 -3.62
CA PHE A 97 -4.75 -16.57 -3.46
C PHE A 97 -5.08 -15.90 -4.80
N LEU A 98 -6.12 -16.40 -5.48
CA LEU A 98 -6.52 -15.99 -6.82
C LEU A 98 -7.64 -14.92 -6.83
N PRO A 99 -7.87 -14.22 -7.96
CA PRO A 99 -8.78 -13.08 -8.02
C PRO A 99 -10.25 -13.44 -7.77
N ASN A 100 -10.73 -14.56 -8.31
CA ASN A 100 -12.13 -14.94 -8.27
C ASN A 100 -12.32 -16.47 -8.34
N VAL A 101 -13.58 -16.91 -8.27
CA VAL A 101 -13.95 -18.34 -8.28
C VAL A 101 -13.59 -19.01 -9.60
N ALA A 102 -13.83 -18.34 -10.74
CA ALA A 102 -13.48 -18.87 -12.06
C ALA A 102 -11.96 -19.09 -12.19
N ALA A 103 -11.14 -18.17 -11.69
CA ALA A 103 -9.69 -18.28 -11.71
C ALA A 103 -9.20 -19.47 -10.85
N CYS A 104 -9.82 -19.72 -9.69
CA CYS A 104 -9.48 -20.89 -8.87
C CYS A 104 -9.75 -22.20 -9.61
N HIS A 105 -10.90 -22.30 -10.29
CA HIS A 105 -11.22 -23.49 -11.09
C HIS A 105 -10.35 -23.60 -12.35
N ALA A 106 -10.10 -22.50 -13.06
CA ALA A 106 -9.22 -22.46 -14.22
C ALA A 106 -7.79 -22.89 -13.87
N MET A 107 -7.27 -22.46 -12.72
CA MET A 107 -5.97 -22.92 -12.21
C MET A 107 -5.99 -24.42 -11.91
N ALA A 108 -7.02 -24.92 -11.22
CA ALA A 108 -7.14 -26.36 -10.96
C ALA A 108 -7.16 -27.18 -12.27
N ASN A 109 -7.91 -26.73 -13.26
CA ASN A 109 -7.99 -27.37 -14.57
C ASN A 109 -6.64 -27.35 -15.29
N LEU A 110 -5.95 -26.20 -15.30
CA LEU A 110 -4.64 -26.04 -15.92
C LEU A 110 -3.59 -26.97 -15.29
N LEU A 111 -3.51 -26.99 -13.95
CA LEU A 111 -2.58 -27.87 -13.22
C LEU A 111 -2.85 -29.36 -13.50
N ALA A 112 -4.09 -29.75 -13.81
CA ALA A 112 -4.46 -31.13 -14.11
C ALA A 112 -4.17 -31.57 -15.57
N GLU A 113 -3.85 -30.64 -16.46
CA GLU A 113 -3.59 -30.93 -17.88
C GLU A 113 -2.47 -31.96 -18.05
N ARG A 114 -2.55 -32.75 -19.13
CA ARG A 114 -1.72 -33.96 -19.29
C ARG A 114 -0.21 -33.64 -19.35
N HIS A 115 0.17 -32.50 -19.90
CA HIS A 115 1.57 -32.06 -19.97
C HIS A 115 2.09 -31.50 -18.65
N ASN A 116 1.22 -31.14 -17.70
CA ASN A 116 1.58 -30.55 -16.41
C ASN A 116 1.91 -31.64 -15.37
N THR A 117 2.88 -32.50 -15.68
CA THR A 117 3.22 -33.70 -14.88
C THR A 117 3.68 -33.39 -13.46
N PHE A 118 4.50 -32.35 -13.27
CA PHE A 118 4.99 -31.92 -11.96
C PHE A 118 3.86 -31.64 -10.96
N TRP A 119 2.77 -31.02 -11.42
CA TRP A 119 1.66 -30.62 -10.57
C TRP A 119 0.78 -31.79 -10.15
N ARG A 120 0.92 -32.96 -10.80
CA ARG A 120 0.17 -34.17 -10.45
C ARG A 120 0.60 -34.79 -9.13
N ASP A 121 1.79 -34.46 -8.65
CA ASP A 121 2.25 -34.82 -7.30
C ASP A 121 1.49 -34.06 -6.21
N TYR A 122 0.77 -33.00 -6.57
CA TYR A 122 -0.01 -32.18 -5.64
C TYR A 122 -1.50 -32.51 -5.72
N LYS A 123 -2.11 -32.74 -4.55
CA LYS A 123 -3.57 -32.73 -4.42
C LYS A 123 -4.07 -31.29 -4.42
N VAL A 124 -4.65 -30.87 -5.54
CA VAL A 124 -5.25 -29.55 -5.70
C VAL A 124 -6.63 -29.51 -5.06
N VAL A 125 -6.88 -28.55 -4.18
CA VAL A 125 -8.17 -28.35 -3.50
C VAL A 125 -8.68 -26.95 -3.80
N VAL A 126 -9.83 -26.86 -4.49
CA VAL A 126 -10.51 -25.58 -4.72
C VAL A 126 -11.40 -25.24 -3.52
N ALA A 127 -10.94 -24.31 -2.70
CA ALA A 127 -11.69 -23.72 -1.59
C ALA A 127 -12.34 -22.40 -2.03
N ALA A 128 -13.12 -22.42 -3.10
CA ALA A 128 -13.79 -21.25 -3.67
C ALA A 128 -15.22 -21.56 -4.11
N GLY A 129 -16.07 -20.53 -4.14
CA GLY A 129 -17.47 -20.66 -4.57
C GLY A 129 -18.34 -21.53 -3.63
N PRO A 130 -19.65 -21.67 -3.90
CA PRO A 130 -20.59 -22.38 -3.02
C PRO A 130 -20.25 -23.87 -2.84
N ALA A 131 -19.71 -24.52 -3.88
CA ALA A 131 -19.38 -25.95 -3.88
C ALA A 131 -18.32 -26.34 -2.83
N ALA A 132 -17.46 -25.41 -2.43
CA ALA A 132 -16.50 -25.64 -1.35
C ALA A 132 -17.14 -25.68 0.05
N GLY A 133 -18.43 -25.36 0.21
CA GLY A 133 -19.10 -25.23 1.51
C GLY A 133 -19.04 -23.80 2.07
N ILE A 134 -20.05 -23.38 2.83
CA ILE A 134 -20.18 -22.00 3.34
C ILE A 134 -19.38 -21.84 4.65
N GLY A 135 -18.60 -20.77 4.76
CA GLY A 135 -17.83 -20.45 5.97
C GLY A 135 -16.83 -21.56 6.33
N LEU A 136 -16.90 -22.02 7.59
CA LEU A 136 -16.03 -23.08 8.12
C LEU A 136 -16.19 -24.44 7.40
N ALA A 137 -17.30 -24.66 6.71
CA ALA A 137 -17.52 -25.91 5.95
C ALA A 137 -16.54 -26.09 4.77
N ALA A 138 -15.79 -25.04 4.39
CA ALA A 138 -14.72 -25.13 3.41
C ALA A 138 -13.39 -25.70 3.94
N LEU A 139 -13.25 -25.82 5.27
CA LEU A 139 -12.04 -26.31 5.91
C LEU A 139 -11.88 -27.85 5.89
N PRO A 140 -12.93 -28.67 6.12
CA PRO A 140 -12.81 -30.12 6.12
C PRO A 140 -12.21 -30.73 4.84
N PRO A 141 -12.57 -30.30 3.60
CA PRO A 141 -11.93 -30.81 2.38
C PRO A 141 -10.42 -30.57 2.35
N VAL A 142 -9.98 -29.39 2.79
CA VAL A 142 -8.55 -29.03 2.87
C VAL A 142 -7.84 -29.92 3.89
N ARG A 143 -8.38 -30.04 5.11
CA ARG A 143 -7.77 -30.89 6.16
C ARG A 143 -7.68 -32.36 5.76
N ARG A 144 -8.71 -32.90 5.09
CA ARG A 144 -8.66 -34.27 4.54
C ARG A 144 -7.64 -34.44 3.43
N ALA A 145 -7.37 -33.40 2.65
CA ALA A 145 -6.34 -33.46 1.61
C ALA A 145 -4.93 -33.44 2.21
N ILE A 146 -4.72 -32.65 3.25
CA ILE A 146 -3.44 -32.51 3.97
C ILE A 146 -3.16 -33.76 4.83
N GLY A 147 -4.17 -34.30 5.51
CA GLY A 147 -3.98 -35.42 6.44
C GLY A 147 -3.04 -35.04 7.59
N GLY A 148 -2.03 -35.88 7.85
CA GLY A 148 -0.99 -35.62 8.85
C GLY A 148 0.00 -34.50 8.45
N GLY A 149 0.09 -34.17 7.16
CA GLY A 149 0.99 -33.13 6.63
C GLY A 149 2.38 -33.61 6.22
N PHE A 150 2.73 -34.89 6.45
CA PHE A 150 4.07 -35.43 6.16
C PHE A 150 4.12 -36.19 4.83
N ASP A 151 3.09 -36.97 4.52
CA ASP A 151 3.08 -37.89 3.36
C ASP A 151 2.28 -37.36 2.16
N SER A 152 1.78 -36.13 2.24
CA SER A 152 0.96 -35.55 1.18
C SER A 152 1.51 -34.21 0.72
N LYS A 153 1.15 -33.81 -0.50
CA LYS A 153 1.45 -32.49 -1.05
C LYS A 153 0.13 -31.87 -1.49
N THR A 154 -0.12 -30.61 -1.14
CA THR A 154 -1.39 -29.95 -1.46
C THR A 154 -1.20 -28.52 -1.94
N ILE A 155 -2.03 -28.13 -2.90
CA ILE A 155 -2.22 -26.74 -3.32
C ILE A 155 -3.67 -26.38 -3.00
N THR A 156 -3.88 -25.46 -2.06
CA THR A 156 -5.22 -24.92 -1.78
C THR A 156 -5.45 -23.65 -2.58
N LEU A 157 -6.43 -23.66 -3.47
CA LEU A 157 -6.81 -22.51 -4.30
C LEU A 157 -7.99 -21.79 -3.67
N SER A 158 -7.85 -20.49 -3.39
CA SER A 158 -8.94 -19.69 -2.82
C SER A 158 -8.96 -18.29 -3.42
N CYS A 159 -10.13 -17.66 -3.43
CA CYS A 159 -10.32 -16.26 -3.78
C CYS A 159 -10.94 -15.44 -2.63
N GLY A 160 -10.91 -15.95 -1.40
CA GLY A 160 -11.38 -15.23 -0.21
C GLY A 160 -11.96 -16.11 0.90
N LYS A 161 -12.13 -17.42 0.67
CA LYS A 161 -12.45 -18.36 1.75
C LYS A 161 -11.18 -18.78 2.49
N LEU A 162 -11.34 -19.13 3.75
CA LEU A 162 -10.25 -19.59 4.63
C LEU A 162 -9.15 -18.54 4.87
N THR A 163 -9.39 -17.28 4.49
CA THR A 163 -8.53 -16.14 4.81
C THR A 163 -8.83 -15.58 6.20
N THR A 164 -10.00 -15.91 6.79
CA THR A 164 -10.44 -15.43 8.10
C THR A 164 -10.88 -16.59 9.00
N GLY A 165 -10.60 -16.48 10.30
CA GLY A 165 -11.19 -17.35 11.32
C GLY A 165 -10.82 -18.84 11.26
N VAL A 166 -9.77 -19.23 10.52
CA VAL A 166 -9.33 -20.63 10.41
C VAL A 166 -7.82 -20.78 10.59
N THR A 167 -7.43 -21.93 11.11
CA THR A 167 -6.03 -22.32 11.33
C THR A 167 -5.75 -23.64 10.61
N VAL A 168 -4.75 -23.60 9.72
CA VAL A 168 -4.16 -24.77 9.04
C VAL A 168 -2.66 -24.73 9.28
N PRO A 169 -2.16 -25.41 10.33
CA PRO A 169 -0.74 -25.40 10.73
C PRO A 169 0.22 -25.74 9.59
N GLN A 170 -0.17 -26.68 8.73
CA GLN A 170 0.69 -27.25 7.69
C GLN A 170 1.01 -26.28 6.56
N TRP A 171 0.17 -25.26 6.32
CA TRP A 171 0.45 -24.27 5.28
C TRP A 171 1.73 -23.50 5.62
N SER A 172 2.73 -23.66 4.77
CA SER A 172 4.06 -23.07 4.95
C SER A 172 4.39 -21.99 3.92
N ALA A 173 3.58 -21.89 2.86
CA ALA A 173 3.76 -20.93 1.80
C ALA A 173 2.42 -20.39 1.27
N ILE A 174 2.39 -19.11 0.93
CA ILE A 174 1.28 -18.47 0.22
C ILE A 174 1.78 -17.78 -1.06
N LEU A 175 1.07 -17.97 -2.17
CA LEU A 175 1.28 -17.23 -3.42
C LEU A 175 0.19 -16.17 -3.55
N MET A 176 0.59 -14.89 -3.61
CA MET A 176 -0.31 -13.75 -3.78
C MET A 176 -0.56 -13.50 -5.27
N LEU A 177 -1.65 -14.07 -5.81
CA LEU A 177 -1.98 -14.09 -7.24
C LEU A 177 -3.14 -13.16 -7.61
N ARG A 178 -3.37 -12.11 -6.82
CA ARG A 178 -4.44 -11.13 -7.06
C ARG A 178 -4.04 -9.75 -6.55
N ASN A 179 -4.67 -8.72 -7.09
CA ASN A 179 -4.55 -7.38 -6.49
C ASN A 179 -5.43 -7.32 -5.24
N LEU A 180 -4.85 -6.85 -4.14
CA LEU A 180 -5.55 -6.54 -2.90
C LEU A 180 -5.54 -5.02 -2.71
N GLN A 181 -6.70 -4.47 -2.38
CA GLN A 181 -6.89 -3.03 -2.26
C GLN A 181 -6.54 -2.50 -0.87
N SER A 182 -6.53 -3.36 0.15
CA SER A 182 -6.24 -2.95 1.53
C SER A 182 -5.09 -3.77 2.13
N PRO A 183 -4.16 -3.11 2.84
CA PRO A 183 -3.06 -3.80 3.52
C PRO A 183 -3.55 -4.83 4.52
N GLU A 184 -4.67 -4.56 5.19
CA GLU A 184 -5.26 -5.45 6.19
C GLU A 184 -5.67 -6.78 5.56
N THR A 185 -6.26 -6.75 4.35
CA THR A 185 -6.64 -7.98 3.63
C THR A 185 -5.40 -8.75 3.16
N TYR A 186 -4.36 -8.04 2.72
CA TYR A 186 -3.07 -8.62 2.33
C TYR A 186 -2.43 -9.39 3.48
N PHE A 187 -2.24 -8.72 4.62
CA PHE A 187 -1.60 -9.30 5.78
C PHE A 187 -2.48 -10.35 6.46
N GLN A 188 -3.80 -10.19 6.46
CA GLN A 188 -4.72 -11.21 6.98
C GLN A 188 -4.57 -12.54 6.23
N ALA A 189 -4.43 -12.49 4.91
CA ALA A 189 -4.15 -13.67 4.08
C ALA A 189 -2.72 -14.19 4.31
N ALA A 190 -1.71 -13.31 4.33
CA ALA A 190 -0.32 -13.69 4.58
C ALA A 190 -0.14 -14.41 5.91
N PHE A 191 -0.72 -13.88 7.00
CA PHE A 191 -0.65 -14.47 8.34
C PHE A 191 -1.34 -15.83 8.46
N ARG A 192 -2.10 -16.30 7.47
CA ARG A 192 -2.63 -17.67 7.49
C ARG A 192 -1.52 -18.72 7.52
N VAL A 193 -0.41 -18.47 6.81
CA VAL A 193 0.71 -19.42 6.74
C VAL A 193 1.67 -19.30 7.92
N GLN A 194 1.49 -18.31 8.79
CA GLN A 194 2.27 -18.14 10.03
C GLN A 194 1.75 -18.98 11.20
N SER A 195 0.67 -19.74 11.03
CA SER A 195 0.14 -20.57 12.11
C SER A 195 1.21 -21.57 12.61
N PRO A 196 1.52 -21.67 13.91
CA PRO A 196 2.50 -22.64 14.43
C PRO A 196 2.18 -24.08 14.01
N TRP A 197 3.22 -24.85 13.66
CA TRP A 197 3.13 -26.29 13.45
C TRP A 197 4.24 -26.96 14.27
N LEU A 198 3.82 -27.72 15.27
CA LEU A 198 4.71 -28.33 16.26
C LEU A 198 4.16 -29.68 16.74
N ILE A 199 5.05 -30.51 17.27
CA ILE A 199 4.73 -31.73 18.02
C ILE A 199 5.00 -31.45 19.48
N ARG A 200 4.05 -31.78 20.36
CA ARG A 200 4.24 -31.70 21.81
C ARG A 200 4.69 -33.04 22.34
N ASN A 201 5.67 -33.02 23.23
CA ASN A 201 6.25 -34.20 23.85
C ASN A 201 6.59 -35.29 22.82
N PRO A 202 7.48 -35.01 21.84
CA PRO A 202 7.77 -35.92 20.74
C PRO A 202 8.32 -37.28 21.22
N GLU A 203 9.13 -37.28 22.27
CA GLU A 203 9.81 -38.48 22.81
C GLU A 203 9.07 -39.11 24.01
N GLY A 204 8.01 -38.48 24.51
CA GLY A 204 7.17 -38.99 25.60
C GLY A 204 7.70 -38.74 27.02
N ASP A 205 8.92 -38.22 27.17
CA ASP A 205 9.66 -38.06 28.42
C ASP A 205 9.60 -36.65 29.03
N ASP A 206 9.43 -35.61 28.21
CA ASP A 206 9.28 -34.22 28.64
C ASP A 206 7.96 -33.59 28.13
N PRO A 207 6.97 -33.39 29.01
CA PRO A 207 5.69 -32.79 28.65
C PRO A 207 5.78 -31.32 28.19
N ASN A 208 6.90 -30.64 28.45
CA ASN A 208 7.12 -29.24 28.05
C ASN A 208 7.94 -29.12 26.76
N HIS A 209 8.52 -30.21 26.24
CA HIS A 209 9.28 -30.18 25.01
C HIS A 209 8.34 -30.03 23.81
N GLU A 210 8.57 -29.00 22.99
CA GLU A 210 7.87 -28.77 21.73
C GLU A 210 8.87 -28.84 20.56
N GLU A 211 8.66 -29.76 19.62
CA GLU A 211 9.43 -29.82 18.39
C GLU A 211 8.75 -28.96 17.32
N ILE A 212 9.46 -27.95 16.83
CA ILE A 212 8.95 -27.01 15.83
C ILE A 212 9.15 -27.58 14.42
N LEU A 213 8.06 -27.96 13.78
CA LEU A 213 8.06 -28.50 12.41
C LEU A 213 8.13 -27.41 11.34
N LYS A 214 7.69 -26.19 11.68
CA LYS A 214 7.67 -25.04 10.78
C LYS A 214 8.39 -23.84 11.40
N PRO A 215 9.72 -23.74 11.25
CA PRO A 215 10.49 -22.61 11.76
C PRO A 215 10.34 -21.32 10.93
N VAL A 216 9.97 -21.44 9.65
CA VAL A 216 9.81 -20.33 8.71
C VAL A 216 8.61 -20.56 7.79
N CYS A 217 7.99 -19.48 7.32
CA CYS A 217 6.95 -19.50 6.30
C CYS A 217 7.18 -18.41 5.25
N PHE A 218 6.65 -18.61 4.05
CA PHE A 218 6.95 -17.77 2.89
C PHE A 218 5.70 -17.13 2.28
N VAL A 219 5.80 -15.84 1.96
CA VAL A 219 4.85 -15.12 1.12
C VAL A 219 5.56 -14.85 -0.20
N PHE A 220 4.98 -15.33 -1.30
CA PHE A 220 5.50 -15.12 -2.64
C PHE A 220 4.60 -14.13 -3.38
N ASP A 221 5.16 -13.01 -3.84
CA ASP A 221 4.43 -11.99 -4.61
C ASP A 221 5.14 -11.71 -5.94
N PHE A 222 4.37 -11.54 -7.00
CA PHE A 222 4.84 -11.34 -8.37
C PHE A 222 4.58 -9.92 -8.89
N ALA A 223 4.12 -9.03 -8.00
CA ALA A 223 3.96 -7.60 -8.24
C ALA A 223 4.72 -6.82 -7.15
N PRO A 224 6.07 -6.69 -7.25
CA PRO A 224 6.91 -6.18 -6.17
C PRO A 224 6.49 -4.79 -5.69
N THR A 225 6.33 -3.82 -6.59
CA THR A 225 5.89 -2.45 -6.27
C THR A 225 4.62 -2.44 -5.42
N ARG A 226 3.61 -3.23 -5.81
CA ARG A 226 2.36 -3.35 -5.08
C ARG A 226 2.55 -3.99 -3.72
N ALA A 227 3.28 -5.11 -3.64
CA ALA A 227 3.54 -5.83 -2.39
C ALA A 227 4.24 -4.93 -1.37
N LEU A 228 5.26 -4.20 -1.81
CA LEU A 228 6.02 -3.27 -0.97
C LEU A 228 5.17 -2.07 -0.54
N ARG A 229 4.28 -1.57 -1.40
CA ARG A 229 3.28 -0.55 -1.02
C ARG A 229 2.32 -1.05 0.06
N GLN A 230 1.80 -2.28 -0.07
CA GLN A 230 0.95 -2.85 0.99
C GLN A 230 1.71 -2.96 2.31
N LEU A 231 2.98 -3.37 2.27
CA LEU A 231 3.83 -3.46 3.45
C LEU A 231 4.11 -2.09 4.08
N SER A 232 4.46 -1.09 3.28
CA SER A 232 4.73 0.26 3.77
C SER A 232 3.50 0.90 4.38
N GLU A 233 2.34 0.81 3.71
CA GLU A 233 1.08 1.35 4.22
C GLU A 233 0.65 0.66 5.51
N TYR A 234 0.85 -0.66 5.62
CA TYR A 234 0.56 -1.38 6.86
C TYR A 234 1.47 -0.96 8.00
N GLY A 235 2.78 -0.87 7.76
CA GLY A 235 3.76 -0.43 8.76
C GLY A 235 3.45 0.96 9.30
N ILE A 236 3.15 1.92 8.41
CA ILE A 236 2.76 3.28 8.79
C ILE A 236 1.48 3.28 9.65
N LYS A 237 0.46 2.50 9.28
CA LYS A 237 -0.79 2.42 10.06
C LYS A 237 -0.61 1.79 11.44
N LEU A 238 0.35 0.88 11.61
CA LEU A 238 0.65 0.26 12.90
C LEU A 238 1.34 1.23 13.87
N SER A 239 1.98 2.28 13.36
CA SER A 239 2.75 3.26 14.14
C SER A 239 2.22 4.69 13.96
N PRO A 240 0.96 4.99 14.38
CA PRO A 240 0.31 6.28 14.13
C PRO A 240 0.97 7.49 14.84
N GLY A 241 1.91 7.25 15.76
CA GLY A 241 2.68 8.29 16.46
C GLY A 241 4.10 8.49 15.94
N GLU A 242 4.55 7.70 14.95
CA GLU A 242 5.89 7.82 14.38
C GLU A 242 5.87 8.79 13.19
N PRO A 243 6.49 9.98 13.29
CA PRO A 243 6.46 10.98 12.23
C PRO A 243 7.30 10.59 11.01
N ASN A 244 8.28 9.68 11.17
CA ASN A 244 9.12 9.22 10.07
C ASN A 244 8.60 7.88 9.50
N PRO A 245 8.09 7.84 8.25
CA PRO A 245 7.60 6.62 7.63
C PRO A 245 8.63 5.48 7.58
N GLU A 246 9.92 5.79 7.47
CA GLU A 246 10.97 4.78 7.43
C GLU A 246 11.13 4.07 8.77
N ASN A 247 11.07 4.82 9.88
CA ASN A 247 11.05 4.24 11.22
C ASN A 247 9.79 3.39 11.42
N ALA A 248 8.63 3.87 10.98
CA ALA A 248 7.37 3.13 11.11
C ALA A 248 7.41 1.79 10.37
N VAL A 249 8.06 1.73 9.20
CA VAL A 249 8.21 0.51 8.41
C VAL A 249 9.32 -0.39 8.95
N LYS A 250 10.38 0.16 9.56
CA LYS A 250 11.54 -0.58 10.07
C LYS A 250 11.17 -1.69 11.05
N ASP A 251 10.24 -1.42 11.98
CA ASP A 251 9.80 -2.42 12.96
C ASP A 251 9.13 -3.61 12.26
N LEU A 252 8.22 -3.34 11.32
CA LEU A 252 7.55 -4.39 10.56
C LEU A 252 8.54 -5.22 9.73
N VAL A 253 9.53 -4.58 9.10
CA VAL A 253 10.55 -5.25 8.27
C VAL A 253 11.49 -6.10 9.12
N ALA A 254 11.76 -5.72 10.38
CA ALA A 254 12.52 -6.54 11.31
C ALA A 254 11.80 -7.88 11.61
N PHE A 255 10.46 -7.86 11.69
CA PHE A 255 9.65 -9.07 11.87
C PHE A 255 9.37 -9.84 10.58
N LEU A 256 9.28 -9.14 9.45
CA LEU A 256 9.02 -9.69 8.12
C LEU A 256 10.14 -9.27 7.16
N PRO A 257 11.27 -10.01 7.12
CA PRO A 257 12.32 -9.76 6.15
C PRO A 257 11.76 -9.85 4.72
N VAL A 258 12.07 -8.83 3.93
CA VAL A 258 11.66 -8.73 2.53
C VAL A 258 12.85 -8.96 1.63
N LEU A 259 12.71 -9.90 0.70
CA LEU A 259 13.71 -10.17 -0.32
C LEU A 259 13.11 -9.92 -1.70
N ALA A 260 13.77 -9.10 -2.51
CA ALA A 260 13.38 -8.88 -3.90
C ALA A 260 14.38 -9.54 -4.85
N TYR A 261 13.82 -10.20 -5.86
CA TYR A 261 14.60 -10.66 -6.99
C TYR A 261 14.63 -9.58 -8.08
N ALA A 262 15.80 -9.00 -8.29
CA ALA A 262 16.09 -8.03 -9.34
C ALA A 262 17.51 -8.30 -9.91
N ASP A 263 17.71 -8.03 -11.20
CA ASP A 263 19.02 -8.11 -11.86
C ASP A 263 19.79 -9.43 -11.64
N GLY A 264 19.06 -10.55 -11.60
CA GLY A 264 19.68 -11.87 -11.51
C GLY A 264 20.07 -12.31 -10.10
N ARG A 265 19.75 -11.53 -9.05
CA ARG A 265 20.07 -11.86 -7.65
C ARG A 265 18.88 -11.57 -6.73
N MET A 266 18.82 -12.30 -5.62
CA MET A 266 17.85 -12.08 -4.56
C MET A 266 18.52 -11.24 -3.47
N VAL A 267 18.03 -10.03 -3.21
CA VAL A 267 18.57 -9.08 -2.25
C VAL A 267 17.57 -8.79 -1.15
N GLN A 268 18.03 -8.68 0.09
CA GLN A 268 17.19 -8.19 1.18
C GLN A 268 17.03 -6.67 1.06
N ILE A 269 15.80 -6.19 1.15
CA ILE A 269 15.48 -4.75 1.10
C ILE A 269 15.25 -4.25 2.53
N ASP A 270 15.83 -3.11 2.85
CA ASP A 270 15.57 -2.38 4.11
C ASP A 270 14.34 -1.48 4.01
N ALA A 271 13.96 -0.83 5.13
CA ALA A 271 12.80 0.05 5.17
C ALA A 271 12.90 1.22 4.16
N GLY A 272 14.11 1.77 4.00
CA GLY A 272 14.43 2.78 3.00
C GLY A 272 14.11 2.29 1.58
N GLY A 273 14.72 1.19 1.15
CA GLY A 273 14.49 0.63 -0.19
C GLY A 273 13.06 0.17 -0.44
N ILE A 274 12.34 -0.30 0.59
CA ILE A 274 10.92 -0.65 0.49
C ILE A 274 10.09 0.58 0.15
N LEU A 275 10.32 1.70 0.85
CA LEU A 275 9.66 2.96 0.59
C LEU A 275 10.06 3.52 -0.78
N ASP A 276 11.31 3.35 -1.22
CA ASP A 276 11.75 3.79 -2.55
C ASP A 276 10.98 3.06 -3.64
N ILE A 277 10.93 1.72 -3.57
CA ILE A 277 10.26 0.91 -4.59
C ILE A 277 8.74 1.09 -4.53
N ALA A 278 8.14 1.16 -3.33
CA ALA A 278 6.72 1.42 -3.17
C ALA A 278 6.29 2.76 -3.79
N MET A 279 7.19 3.74 -3.80
CA MET A 279 6.96 5.08 -4.33
C MET A 279 7.42 5.25 -5.77
N ALA A 280 8.34 4.42 -6.27
CA ALA A 280 8.87 4.46 -7.65
C ALA A 280 7.79 4.26 -8.72
N GLY A 281 6.69 3.58 -8.42
CA GLY A 281 5.53 3.48 -9.32
C GLY A 281 4.71 4.79 -9.42
N THR A 282 4.99 5.80 -8.59
CA THR A 282 4.24 7.05 -8.57
C THR A 282 4.83 8.02 -9.59
N SER A 283 4.14 8.24 -10.71
CA SER A 283 4.56 9.24 -11.68
C SER A 283 4.45 10.67 -11.12
N ALA A 284 5.21 11.62 -11.69
CA ALA A 284 5.09 13.05 -11.37
C ALA A 284 3.63 13.55 -11.48
N THR A 285 2.88 13.04 -12.46
CA THR A 285 1.46 13.35 -12.65
C THR A 285 0.61 12.90 -11.46
N LEU A 286 0.87 11.71 -10.90
CA LEU A 286 0.15 11.22 -9.73
C LEU A 286 0.52 11.99 -8.46
N LEU A 287 1.78 12.37 -8.30
CA LEU A 287 2.21 13.23 -7.21
C LEU A 287 1.52 14.60 -7.28
N ALA A 288 1.46 15.20 -8.47
CA ALA A 288 0.72 16.45 -8.69
C ALA A 288 -0.77 16.29 -8.32
N ARG A 289 -1.42 15.19 -8.74
CA ARG A 289 -2.82 14.88 -8.37
C ARG A 289 -3.03 14.75 -6.86
N LYS A 290 -2.06 14.22 -6.11
CA LYS A 290 -2.15 14.17 -4.63
C LYS A 290 -2.24 15.56 -4.03
N TRP A 291 -1.48 16.52 -4.55
CA TRP A 291 -1.49 17.93 -4.12
C TRP A 291 -2.74 18.70 -4.56
N GLU A 292 -3.45 18.21 -5.59
CA GLU A 292 -4.77 18.72 -6.00
C GLU A 292 -5.94 18.11 -5.22
N SER A 293 -5.67 17.16 -4.30
CA SER A 293 -6.73 16.44 -3.59
C SER A 293 -7.52 17.33 -2.64
N ALA A 294 -8.84 17.27 -2.78
CA ALA A 294 -9.80 17.91 -1.89
C ALA A 294 -9.69 17.45 -0.42
N LEU A 295 -9.04 16.30 -0.16
CA LEU A 295 -8.83 15.76 1.18
C LEU A 295 -7.71 16.47 1.95
N LEU A 296 -6.82 17.18 1.26
CA LEU A 296 -5.73 17.94 1.90
C LEU A 296 -6.24 19.14 2.70
N VAL A 297 -7.46 19.58 2.42
CA VAL A 297 -8.04 20.78 3.02
C VAL A 297 -9.36 20.42 3.69
N ASN A 298 -9.62 21.02 4.83
CA ASN A 298 -10.84 20.83 5.57
C ASN A 298 -11.68 22.11 5.57
N VAL A 299 -12.84 22.03 4.93
CA VAL A 299 -13.81 23.12 4.81
C VAL A 299 -15.11 22.80 5.55
N ASP A 300 -15.08 21.92 6.56
CA ASP A 300 -16.24 21.69 7.43
C ASP A 300 -16.63 22.94 8.23
N ASN A 301 -17.90 23.04 8.61
CA ASN A 301 -18.43 24.24 9.26
C ASN A 301 -17.72 24.56 10.58
N ARG A 302 -17.31 23.55 11.36
CA ARG A 302 -16.62 23.78 12.64
C ARG A 302 -15.22 24.34 12.41
N THR A 303 -14.57 23.89 11.35
CA THR A 303 -13.26 24.42 10.93
C THR A 303 -13.39 25.83 10.37
N LEU A 304 -14.37 26.08 9.49
CA LEU A 304 -14.66 27.40 8.97
C LEU A 304 -15.09 28.41 10.06
N GLN A 305 -15.86 27.97 11.05
CA GLN A 305 -16.23 28.80 12.21
C GLN A 305 -14.99 29.21 13.01
N ARG A 306 -14.07 28.27 13.27
CA ARG A 306 -12.80 28.55 13.96
C ARG A 306 -11.93 29.57 13.22
N VAL A 307 -11.95 29.55 11.88
CA VAL A 307 -11.29 30.58 11.06
C VAL A 307 -12.01 31.91 11.22
N LEU A 308 -13.34 31.95 11.10
CA LEU A 308 -14.13 33.18 11.23
C LEU A 308 -13.98 33.86 12.60
N ASP A 309 -13.90 33.08 13.67
CA ASP A 309 -13.79 33.57 15.05
C ASP A 309 -12.38 34.11 15.38
N ASN A 310 -11.40 33.89 14.50
CA ASN A 310 -10.01 34.31 14.69
C ASN A 310 -9.63 35.39 13.64
N PRO A 311 -9.46 36.67 14.05
CA PRO A 311 -9.12 37.75 13.13
C PRO A 311 -7.82 37.53 12.35
N ASP A 312 -6.81 36.93 12.99
CA ASP A 312 -5.52 36.65 12.34
C ASP A 312 -5.66 35.54 11.29
N ALA A 313 -6.48 34.52 11.58
CA ALA A 313 -6.77 33.46 10.63
C ALA A 313 -7.59 33.95 9.44
N MET A 314 -8.54 34.86 9.66
CA MET A 314 -9.28 35.55 8.59
C MET A 314 -8.33 36.37 7.71
N ALA A 315 -7.44 37.16 8.31
CA ALA A 315 -6.44 37.92 7.57
C ALA A 315 -5.50 37.00 6.77
N ALA A 316 -5.12 35.85 7.34
CA ALA A 316 -4.30 34.85 6.64
C ALA A 316 -5.02 34.29 5.41
N VAL A 317 -6.27 33.80 5.53
CA VAL A 317 -6.99 33.26 4.35
C VAL A 317 -7.23 34.32 3.27
N GLU A 318 -7.39 35.58 3.64
CA GLU A 318 -7.56 36.69 2.69
C GLU A 318 -6.30 37.01 1.87
N ARG A 319 -5.11 36.65 2.37
CA ARG A 319 -3.84 36.75 1.64
C ARG A 319 -3.65 35.64 0.61
N ILE A 320 -4.41 34.54 0.70
CA ILE A 320 -4.35 33.45 -0.27
C ILE A 320 -4.75 33.97 -1.66
N GLU A 321 -3.98 33.60 -2.67
CA GLU A 321 -4.21 34.11 -4.02
C GLU A 321 -5.62 33.79 -4.55
N GLY A 322 -6.26 34.83 -5.08
CA GLY A 322 -7.59 34.72 -5.64
C GLY A 322 -8.69 34.51 -4.60
N TRP A 323 -8.40 34.63 -3.30
CA TRP A 323 -9.41 34.62 -2.24
C TRP A 323 -10.39 35.79 -2.38
N ARG A 324 -9.87 36.99 -2.70
CA ARG A 324 -10.70 38.19 -2.94
C ARG A 324 -11.80 38.00 -3.99
N ALA A 325 -11.60 37.09 -4.95
CA ALA A 325 -12.60 36.78 -5.97
C ALA A 325 -13.81 36.00 -5.45
N LEU A 326 -13.75 35.48 -4.21
CA LEU A 326 -14.87 34.80 -3.55
C LEU A 326 -15.93 35.77 -2.99
N GLY A 327 -15.59 37.05 -2.91
CA GLY A 327 -16.41 38.09 -2.29
C GLY A 327 -16.24 38.12 -0.77
N ASP A 328 -16.54 39.29 -0.20
CA ASP A 328 -16.48 39.52 1.24
C ASP A 328 -17.46 38.59 1.97
N HIS A 329 -17.11 38.17 3.19
CA HIS A 329 -17.96 37.35 4.05
C HIS A 329 -18.35 35.97 3.47
N VAL A 330 -17.53 35.39 2.58
CA VAL A 330 -17.83 34.06 1.99
C VAL A 330 -17.98 32.97 3.05
N ILE A 331 -17.10 32.93 4.06
CA ILE A 331 -17.13 31.96 5.15
C ILE A 331 -18.40 32.13 5.99
N GLU A 332 -18.69 33.36 6.41
CA GLU A 332 -19.90 33.70 7.16
C GLU A 332 -21.16 33.30 6.38
N THR A 333 -21.18 33.53 5.07
CA THR A 333 -22.31 33.12 4.22
C THR A 333 -22.50 31.61 4.19
N ILE A 334 -21.42 30.83 4.12
CA ILE A 334 -21.48 29.36 4.14
C ILE A 334 -22.08 28.87 5.46
N ILE A 335 -21.63 29.44 6.59
CA ILE A 335 -22.12 29.10 7.93
C ILE A 335 -23.62 29.45 8.06
N ASN A 336 -23.99 30.68 7.69
CA ASN A 336 -25.37 31.14 7.71
C ASN A 336 -26.31 30.29 6.82
N GLN A 337 -25.85 29.88 5.63
CA GLN A 337 -26.60 28.98 4.76
C GLN A 337 -26.75 27.60 5.38
N SER A 338 -25.71 27.05 6.01
CA SER A 338 -25.80 25.76 6.69
C SER A 338 -26.81 25.78 7.84
N ASP A 339 -26.88 26.87 8.61
CA ASP A 339 -27.85 27.00 9.70
C ASP A 339 -29.28 27.10 9.18
N LYS A 340 -29.51 27.77 8.04
CA LYS A 340 -30.82 27.79 7.38
C LYS A 340 -31.22 26.40 6.89
N ILE A 341 -30.31 25.66 6.26
CA ILE A 341 -30.53 24.27 5.83
C ILE A 341 -30.88 23.39 7.04
N LYS A 342 -30.15 23.53 8.15
CA LYS A 342 -30.41 22.78 9.39
C LYS A 342 -31.80 23.08 9.94
N LYS A 343 -32.16 24.36 10.08
CA LYS A 343 -33.49 24.80 10.53
C LYS A 343 -34.61 24.27 9.63
N LEU A 344 -34.44 24.31 8.31
CA LEU A 344 -35.42 23.76 7.36
C LEU A 344 -35.56 22.24 7.48
N LYS A 345 -34.47 21.51 7.68
CA LYS A 345 -34.48 20.06 7.91
C LYS A 345 -35.13 19.68 9.24
N ASP A 346 -34.86 20.43 10.30
CA ASP A 346 -35.49 20.19 11.61
C ASP A 346 -36.99 20.49 11.55
N LYS A 347 -37.40 21.55 10.84
CA LYS A 347 -38.81 21.84 10.56
C LYS A 347 -39.48 20.75 9.72
N ALA A 348 -38.76 20.12 8.79
CA ALA A 348 -39.24 19.00 8.00
C ALA A 348 -39.55 17.77 8.88
N LYS A 349 -38.72 17.52 9.90
CA LYS A 349 -38.89 16.41 10.86
C LYS A 349 -40.02 16.67 11.86
N ALA A 350 -40.26 17.93 12.21
CA ALA A 350 -41.30 18.32 13.17
C ALA A 350 -42.71 18.40 12.56
N LYS A 351 -42.84 18.44 11.23
CA LYS A 351 -44.14 18.46 10.53
C LYS A 351 -44.52 17.05 10.05
N ASP A 352 -45.69 16.57 10.49
CA ASP A 352 -46.25 15.27 10.11
C ASP A 352 -46.52 15.13 8.60
N LYS A 353 -46.73 16.26 7.89
CA LYS A 353 -46.92 16.35 6.43
C LYS A 353 -45.65 16.72 5.64
N GLY A 354 -44.48 16.82 6.29
CA GLY A 354 -43.22 17.24 5.66
C GLY A 354 -43.18 18.70 5.20
N LEU A 355 -42.20 19.02 4.33
CA LEU A 355 -42.00 20.38 3.77
C LEU A 355 -42.99 20.67 2.63
N THR A 356 -43.45 21.93 2.54
CA THR A 356 -44.22 22.42 1.37
C THR A 356 -43.34 22.49 0.12
N ASP A 357 -43.94 22.50 -1.08
CA ASP A 357 -43.17 22.57 -2.34
C ASP A 357 -42.31 23.84 -2.46
N LYS A 358 -42.76 24.96 -1.89
CA LYS A 358 -41.95 26.18 -1.79
C LYS A 358 -40.74 25.98 -0.86
N GLU A 359 -40.94 25.38 0.31
CA GLU A 359 -39.87 25.08 1.26
C GLU A 359 -38.88 24.03 0.69
N LYS A 360 -39.35 23.04 -0.08
CA LYS A 360 -38.48 22.07 -0.79
C LYS A 360 -37.62 22.75 -1.85
N LYS A 361 -38.20 23.64 -2.66
CA LYS A 361 -37.46 24.43 -3.66
C LYS A 361 -36.43 25.35 -2.99
N GLN A 362 -36.79 25.97 -1.86
CA GLN A 362 -35.86 26.78 -1.08
C GLN A 362 -34.71 25.95 -0.51
N LEU A 363 -35.01 24.79 0.11
CA LEU A 363 -34.00 23.88 0.64
C LEU A 363 -33.01 23.44 -0.45
N SER A 364 -33.52 23.06 -1.62
CA SER A 364 -32.69 22.66 -2.76
C SER A 364 -31.79 23.80 -3.26
N LYS A 365 -32.32 25.04 -3.33
CA LYS A 365 -31.54 26.22 -3.71
C LYS A 365 -30.43 26.50 -2.70
N GLU A 366 -30.75 26.50 -1.41
CA GLU A 366 -29.78 26.73 -0.33
C GLU A 366 -28.71 25.64 -0.29
N GLU A 367 -29.06 24.36 -0.45
CA GLU A 367 -28.09 23.26 -0.52
C GLU A 367 -27.16 23.38 -1.73
N LYS A 368 -27.69 23.82 -2.88
CA LYS A 368 -26.88 24.04 -4.09
C LYS A 368 -25.90 25.19 -3.91
N GLU A 369 -26.36 26.33 -3.38
CA GLU A 369 -25.50 27.49 -3.10
C GLU A 369 -24.43 27.16 -2.04
N PHE A 370 -24.82 26.49 -0.94
CA PHE A 370 -23.91 26.04 0.11
C PHE A 370 -22.80 25.14 -0.45
N ARG A 371 -23.16 24.13 -1.24
CA ARG A 371 -22.18 23.23 -1.89
C ARG A 371 -21.28 23.99 -2.86
N SER A 372 -21.85 24.92 -3.64
CA SER A 372 -21.09 25.71 -4.61
C SER A 372 -20.06 26.61 -3.92
N LYS A 373 -20.45 27.37 -2.89
CA LYS A 373 -19.54 28.28 -2.17
C LYS A 373 -18.46 27.51 -1.41
N ARG A 374 -18.84 26.40 -0.75
CA ARG A 374 -17.88 25.54 -0.06
C ARG A 374 -16.84 24.96 -1.03
N LYS A 375 -17.27 24.56 -2.23
CA LYS A 375 -16.36 24.10 -3.29
C LYS A 375 -15.39 25.20 -3.73
N LEU A 376 -15.86 26.44 -3.91
CA LEU A 376 -15.00 27.56 -4.29
C LEU A 376 -13.94 27.85 -3.22
N VAL A 377 -14.32 27.86 -1.94
CA VAL A 377 -13.36 28.00 -0.83
C VAL A 377 -12.35 26.85 -0.86
N GLN A 378 -12.83 25.63 -1.04
CA GLN A 378 -11.97 24.44 -1.14
C GLN A 378 -10.96 24.55 -2.29
N GLU A 379 -11.40 24.97 -3.47
CA GLU A 379 -10.56 25.18 -4.65
C GLU A 379 -9.46 26.23 -4.39
N LYS A 380 -9.73 27.29 -3.62
CA LYS A 380 -8.69 28.28 -3.24
C LYS A 380 -7.65 27.71 -2.28
N LEU A 381 -8.09 26.94 -1.28
CA LEU A 381 -7.18 26.28 -0.34
C LEU A 381 -6.33 25.19 -1.04
N ILE A 382 -6.92 24.45 -2.00
CA ILE A 382 -6.15 23.49 -2.82
C ILE A 382 -5.12 24.23 -3.68
N LYS A 383 -5.50 25.35 -4.33
CA LYS A 383 -4.56 26.16 -5.11
C LYS A 383 -3.37 26.67 -4.31
N PHE A 384 -3.57 26.92 -3.02
CA PHE A 384 -2.46 27.18 -2.10
C PHE A 384 -1.60 25.91 -1.93
N ALA A 385 -2.22 24.77 -1.61
CA ALA A 385 -1.50 23.50 -1.39
C ALA A 385 -0.65 23.07 -2.61
N THR A 386 -1.12 23.29 -3.84
CA THR A 386 -0.37 22.97 -5.06
C THR A 386 0.90 23.80 -5.27
N ARG A 387 1.12 24.86 -4.48
CA ARG A 387 2.37 25.66 -4.52
C ARG A 387 3.46 25.12 -3.62
N ILE A 388 3.10 24.32 -2.61
CA ILE A 388 4.06 23.73 -1.69
C ILE A 388 5.10 22.86 -2.42
N PRO A 389 4.74 22.02 -3.41
CA PRO A 389 5.72 21.30 -4.23
C PRO A 389 6.72 22.20 -4.96
N ALA A 390 6.24 23.31 -5.54
CA ALA A 390 7.11 24.25 -6.24
C ALA A 390 8.09 24.94 -5.28
N PHE A 391 7.64 25.25 -4.05
CA PHE A 391 8.51 25.73 -2.99
C PHE A 391 9.56 24.67 -2.61
N MET A 392 9.15 23.42 -2.41
CA MET A 392 10.07 22.32 -2.07
C MET A 392 11.18 22.11 -3.12
N TYR A 393 10.87 22.22 -4.43
CA TYR A 393 11.89 22.13 -5.49
C TYR A 393 12.95 23.24 -5.43
N LEU A 394 12.64 24.38 -4.82
CA LEU A 394 13.51 25.54 -4.79
C LEU A 394 14.44 25.57 -3.58
N THR A 395 14.41 24.53 -2.75
CA THR A 395 15.05 24.55 -1.43
C THR A 395 16.02 23.40 -1.24
N ASP A 396 17.15 23.67 -0.58
CA ASP A 396 18.27 22.73 -0.42
C ASP A 396 18.22 21.83 0.84
N PHE A 397 17.21 21.99 1.72
CA PHE A 397 17.14 21.21 2.95
C PHE A 397 16.33 19.90 2.77
N ARG A 398 16.65 18.88 3.58
CA ARG A 398 15.97 17.58 3.57
C ARG A 398 14.91 17.52 4.67
N GLU A 399 13.65 17.68 4.29
CA GLU A 399 12.52 17.70 5.23
C GLU A 399 11.63 16.47 5.10
N ASN A 400 11.26 15.90 6.25
CA ASN A 400 10.34 14.75 6.31
C ASN A 400 8.89 15.17 6.59
N THR A 401 8.68 16.43 6.98
CA THR A 401 7.37 16.94 7.42
C THR A 401 7.07 18.32 6.82
N LEU A 402 5.79 18.65 6.73
CA LEU A 402 5.31 19.98 6.34
C LEU A 402 5.83 21.08 7.27
N GLU A 403 6.01 20.77 8.56
CA GLU A 403 6.55 21.72 9.54
C GLU A 403 8.03 21.99 9.28
N ASP A 404 8.83 20.97 8.98
CA ASP A 404 10.24 21.13 8.61
C ASP A 404 10.37 21.96 7.32
N VAL A 405 9.53 21.68 6.31
CA VAL A 405 9.48 22.46 5.05
C VAL A 405 9.24 23.94 5.35
N ILE A 406 8.52 24.29 6.41
CA ILE A 406 8.05 25.67 6.59
C ILE A 406 8.89 26.43 7.63
N THR A 407 9.42 25.73 8.62
CA THR A 407 10.20 26.34 9.72
C THR A 407 11.68 26.45 9.40
N ARG A 408 12.21 25.56 8.54
CA ARG A 408 13.65 25.52 8.21
C ARG A 408 14.00 26.20 6.89
N LEU A 409 13.00 26.43 6.04
CA LEU A 409 13.19 27.04 4.73
C LEU A 409 12.96 28.54 4.75
N GLU A 410 13.71 29.24 3.90
CA GLU A 410 13.69 30.69 3.72
C GLU A 410 12.28 31.30 3.83
N PRO A 411 11.92 31.91 4.98
CA PRO A 411 10.56 32.39 5.21
C PRO A 411 10.11 33.43 4.17
N GLY A 412 11.06 34.16 3.60
CA GLY A 412 10.81 35.12 2.52
C GLY A 412 10.40 34.46 1.21
N LEU A 413 11.03 33.33 0.82
CA LEU A 413 10.66 32.59 -0.38
C LEU A 413 9.28 31.94 -0.20
N PHE A 414 9.01 31.36 0.98
CA PHE A 414 7.71 30.79 1.30
C PHE A 414 6.59 31.83 1.17
N GLN A 415 6.79 33.03 1.73
CA GLN A 415 5.84 34.12 1.62
C GLN A 415 5.68 34.61 0.18
N THR A 416 6.75 34.65 -0.60
CA THR A 416 6.69 35.08 -2.01
C THR A 416 5.89 34.11 -2.87
N VAL A 417 6.09 32.80 -2.69
CA VAL A 417 5.42 31.76 -3.47
C VAL A 417 3.96 31.59 -3.03
N THR A 418 3.71 31.59 -1.73
CA THR A 418 2.40 31.20 -1.17
C THR A 418 1.51 32.36 -0.74
N GLY A 419 2.09 33.55 -0.52
CA GLY A 419 1.41 34.73 0.02
C GLY A 419 1.22 34.72 1.54
N LEU A 420 1.61 33.63 2.23
CA LEU A 420 1.47 33.47 3.68
C LEU A 420 2.81 33.54 4.39
N THR A 421 2.84 34.12 5.58
CA THR A 421 3.97 33.94 6.49
C THR A 421 3.95 32.54 7.11
N VAL A 422 5.08 32.11 7.67
CA VAL A 422 5.17 30.86 8.45
C VAL A 422 4.15 30.84 9.59
N GLN A 423 3.97 31.98 10.28
CA GLN A 423 3.01 32.12 11.38
C GLN A 423 1.56 32.00 10.92
N ASP A 424 1.23 32.61 9.77
CA ASP A 424 -0.10 32.48 9.16
C ASP A 424 -0.43 31.03 8.84
N PHE A 425 0.52 30.32 8.22
CA PHE A 425 0.31 28.94 7.82
C PHE A 425 0.17 28.01 9.03
N ASP A 426 1.05 28.13 10.01
CA ASP A 426 1.00 27.35 11.25
C ASP A 426 -0.32 27.59 11.99
N LEU A 427 -0.81 28.83 12.05
CA LEU A 427 -2.14 29.13 12.57
C LEU A 427 -3.25 28.35 11.83
N LEU A 428 -3.24 28.34 10.49
CA LEU A 428 -4.23 27.60 9.70
C LEU A 428 -4.14 26.08 9.90
N VAL A 429 -2.93 25.53 10.09
CA VAL A 429 -2.71 24.12 10.45
C VAL A 429 -3.28 23.80 11.82
N ARG A 430 -3.00 24.62 12.84
CA ARG A 430 -3.54 24.46 14.21
C ARG A 430 -5.07 24.51 14.23
N LEU A 431 -5.66 25.35 13.38
CA LEU A 431 -7.12 25.43 13.20
C LEU A 431 -7.70 24.27 12.37
N ARG A 432 -6.85 23.34 11.91
CA ARG A 432 -7.20 22.15 11.11
C ARG A 432 -7.77 22.49 9.73
N VAL A 433 -7.41 23.64 9.16
CA VAL A 433 -7.76 24.02 7.77
C VAL A 433 -7.05 23.10 6.78
N PHE A 434 -5.82 22.70 7.13
CA PHE A 434 -5.00 21.77 6.36
C PHE A 434 -4.89 20.43 7.07
N ASN A 435 -4.96 19.34 6.31
CA ASN A 435 -4.79 18.00 6.83
C ASN A 435 -3.31 17.64 6.87
N THR A 436 -2.67 17.89 8.02
CA THR A 436 -1.23 17.69 8.22
C THR A 436 -0.76 16.27 7.92
N GLU A 437 -1.54 15.24 8.25
CA GLU A 437 -1.17 13.84 8.01
C GLU A 437 -1.06 13.55 6.51
N LEU A 438 -2.08 13.96 5.74
CA LEU A 438 -2.08 13.76 4.29
C LEU A 438 -1.04 14.65 3.59
N MET A 439 -0.81 15.87 4.09
CA MET A 439 0.20 16.76 3.54
C MET A 439 1.62 16.27 3.83
N ASN A 440 1.91 15.78 5.04
CA ASN A 440 3.20 15.15 5.36
C ASN A 440 3.47 13.93 4.47
N ALA A 441 2.45 13.09 4.25
CA ALA A 441 2.58 11.96 3.32
C ALA A 441 2.86 12.43 1.87
N ALA A 442 2.27 13.55 1.45
CA ALA A 442 2.53 14.13 0.13
C ALA A 442 3.93 14.76 0.01
N VAL A 443 4.42 15.42 1.07
CA VAL A 443 5.78 15.96 1.20
C VAL A 443 6.80 14.82 1.08
N PHE A 444 6.62 13.77 1.89
CA PHE A 444 7.50 12.60 1.87
C PHE A 444 7.55 11.94 0.48
N ALA A 445 6.39 11.76 -0.14
CA ALA A 445 6.26 11.19 -1.48
C ALA A 445 7.00 12.00 -2.56
N PHE A 446 6.88 13.31 -2.49
CA PHE A 446 7.50 14.23 -3.41
C PHE A 446 9.03 14.23 -3.28
N ARG A 447 9.56 14.30 -2.06
CA ARG A 447 11.01 14.27 -1.81
C ARG A 447 11.67 12.98 -2.28
N ARG A 448 11.04 11.83 -2.03
CA ARG A 448 11.54 10.52 -2.51
C ARG A 448 11.62 10.46 -4.04
N TYR A 449 10.64 11.04 -4.74
CA TYR A 449 10.64 11.13 -6.20
C TYR A 449 11.73 12.07 -6.74
N GLU A 450 11.91 13.23 -6.11
CA GLU A 450 12.98 14.18 -6.42
C GLU A 450 14.37 13.53 -6.22
N ASP A 451 14.62 12.90 -5.08
CA ASP A 451 15.87 12.19 -4.78
C ASP A 451 16.19 11.11 -5.83
N ALA A 452 15.19 10.32 -6.22
CA ALA A 452 15.34 9.29 -7.25
C ALA A 452 15.68 9.89 -8.63
N SER A 453 15.10 11.05 -8.95
CA SER A 453 15.33 11.76 -10.21
C SER A 453 16.73 12.38 -10.27
N LEU A 454 17.20 12.99 -9.18
CA LEU A 454 18.54 13.58 -9.08
C LEU A 454 19.63 12.50 -9.18
N ARG A 455 19.48 11.38 -8.45
CA ARG A 455 20.43 10.24 -8.52
C ARG A 455 20.58 9.68 -9.93
N TYR A 456 19.50 9.63 -10.72
CA TYR A 456 19.56 9.15 -12.10
C TYR A 456 20.42 10.06 -13.02
N THR A 457 20.51 11.36 -12.72
CA THR A 457 21.30 12.30 -13.51
C THR A 457 22.80 12.31 -13.17
N GLY A 458 23.23 11.51 -12.18
CA GLY A 458 24.61 11.50 -11.70
C GLY A 458 25.02 12.79 -10.97
N ILE A 459 24.07 13.69 -10.76
CA ILE A 459 24.24 14.88 -9.92
C ILE A 459 24.01 14.43 -8.49
N ASP A 460 25.09 14.36 -7.71
CA ASP A 460 24.97 14.26 -6.26
C ASP A 460 24.22 15.51 -5.81
N SER A 461 23.10 15.36 -5.11
CA SER A 461 22.26 16.51 -4.74
C SER A 461 23.10 17.61 -4.08
N HIS A 462 24.10 17.24 -3.27
CA HIS A 462 25.09 18.16 -2.67
C HIS A 462 26.43 17.46 -2.35
N GLU A 463 27.54 18.21 -2.38
CA GLU A 463 28.87 17.75 -1.93
C GLU A 463 28.86 17.46 -0.42
N GLY A 464 29.22 16.23 -0.02
CA GLY A 464 29.34 15.82 1.38
C GLY A 464 28.12 15.12 1.99
N LEU A 465 27.00 15.01 1.26
CA LEU A 465 25.82 14.22 1.66
C LEU A 465 25.64 13.02 0.70
N GLN A 466 26.67 12.19 0.61
CA GLN A 466 26.55 10.92 -0.11
C GLN A 466 25.68 9.94 0.67
N SER A 467 24.56 9.56 0.06
CA SER A 467 23.76 8.43 0.50
C SER A 467 24.15 7.20 -0.31
N TYR A 468 25.22 6.52 0.13
CA TYR A 468 25.47 5.14 -0.28
C TYR A 468 24.56 4.22 0.55
N GLY A 469 23.89 3.29 -0.14
CA GLY A 469 22.83 2.45 0.44
C GLY A 469 23.27 1.59 1.63
N LEU A 470 22.25 1.11 2.34
CA LEU A 470 22.30 0.14 3.45
C LEU A 470 23.17 0.58 4.65
N TYR A 471 22.49 0.76 5.78
CA TYR A 471 22.97 0.99 7.15
C TYR A 471 22.96 2.43 7.69
N ASN A 472 22.19 2.55 8.78
CA ASN A 472 21.89 3.72 9.59
C ASN A 472 23.15 4.44 10.11
N THR A 473 23.13 5.77 10.15
CA THR A 473 23.12 6.64 11.35
C THR A 473 23.60 8.02 10.90
N VAL A 474 22.74 9.05 10.99
CA VAL A 474 23.17 10.43 10.77
C VAL A 474 23.95 10.87 12.01
N VAL A 475 25.25 11.05 11.88
CA VAL A 475 26.05 11.79 12.88
C VAL A 475 26.41 13.11 12.24
N ALA A 476 25.87 14.21 12.79
CA ALA A 476 26.30 15.55 12.40
C ALA A 476 27.79 15.70 12.74
N LYS A 477 28.59 16.11 11.76
CA LYS A 477 30.00 16.42 11.97
C LYS A 477 30.06 17.79 12.65
N GLU A 478 30.28 17.83 13.97
CA GLU A 478 30.67 19.09 14.61
C GLU A 478 32.05 19.49 14.08
N GLU A 479 32.14 20.65 13.46
CA GLU A 479 33.43 21.25 13.11
C GLU A 479 34.21 21.55 14.41
N PRO A 480 35.47 21.13 14.52
CA PRO A 480 36.28 21.49 15.67
C PRO A 480 36.51 23.00 15.66
N ALA A 481 36.05 23.67 16.71
CA ALA A 481 36.36 25.07 16.97
C ALA A 481 37.88 25.28 16.89
N GLY A 482 38.29 26.21 16.03
CA GLY A 482 39.68 26.61 15.86
C GLY A 482 40.27 27.07 17.18
N TYR A 483 41.42 26.50 17.55
CA TYR A 483 42.27 27.08 18.58
C TYR A 483 43.04 28.25 17.95
N GLU A 484 42.72 29.47 18.40
CA GLU A 484 43.65 30.60 18.29
C GLU A 484 44.83 30.36 19.25
N VAL A 485 46.05 30.67 18.77
CA VAL A 485 47.29 30.72 19.56
C VAL A 485 47.57 32.16 19.94
#